data_AF-A0A431NCQ0-F1
#
_entry.id   AF-A0A431NCQ0-F1
#
_cell.length_a   1.000
_cell.length_b   1.000
_cell.length_c   1.000
_cell.angle_alpha   90.00
_cell.angle_beta   90.00
_cell.angle_gamma   90.00
#
_symmetry.space_group_name_H-M   'P 1'
#
loop_
_entity.id
_entity.type
_entity.pdbx_description
1 polymer ?
#
loop_
_entity_poly.entity_id
_entity_poly.type
_entity_poly.pdbx_seq_one_letter_code
_entity_poly.pdbx_strand_id
1 'polypeptide(L)'
;MTRKTKALSGASQDAYFRRVLKTYPDLPEDARERIVRQLRSEIAQLRIRTTARESALAAHEDAQREPAAVAKEPAPAAGPALEAFTASAPSAPIELPRAAPFDPFAINVIVVLRTEGKDAALEALNAVADADNLRLLAREQRLSVDEDLVTPEALSAAIVAAAERRIANRRAAAG
;
A
#
# COMPACT_ATOMS: atom_id res chain seq x y z
N MET A 1 -7.17 -40.08 -0.82
CA MET A 1 -8.20 -39.79 0.19
C MET A 1 -8.26 -38.29 0.43
N THR A 2 -9.28 -37.59 -0.07
CA THR A 2 -9.44 -36.15 0.12
C THR A 2 -9.99 -35.86 1.51
N ARG A 3 -9.18 -35.26 2.38
CA ARG A 3 -9.63 -34.82 3.71
C ARG A 3 -10.59 -33.65 3.53
N LYS A 4 -11.86 -33.84 3.87
CA LYS A 4 -12.85 -32.75 3.93
C LYS A 4 -12.44 -31.79 5.05
N THR A 5 -11.94 -30.61 4.71
CA THR A 5 -11.65 -29.54 5.67
C THR A 5 -12.98 -28.93 6.10
N LYS A 6 -13.39 -29.18 7.35
CA LYS A 6 -14.59 -28.58 7.92
C LYS A 6 -14.34 -27.09 8.13
N ALA A 7 -15.19 -26.25 7.55
CA ALA A 7 -15.09 -24.80 7.74
C ALA A 7 -15.26 -24.46 9.22
N LEU A 8 -14.26 -23.78 9.78
CA LEU A 8 -14.27 -23.31 11.16
C LEU A 8 -14.98 -21.97 11.21
N SER A 9 -16.24 -21.97 11.66
CA SER A 9 -17.05 -20.75 11.76
C SER A 9 -17.86 -20.73 13.07
N GLY A 10 -18.16 -19.52 13.54
CA GLY A 10 -18.98 -19.28 14.72
C GLY A 10 -18.47 -20.00 15.97
N ALA A 11 -19.33 -20.75 16.64
CA ALA A 11 -19.00 -21.43 17.89
C ALA A 11 -17.83 -22.42 17.80
N SER A 12 -17.61 -23.03 16.63
CA SER A 12 -16.48 -23.96 16.42
C SER A 12 -15.13 -23.24 16.40
N GLN A 13 -15.12 -21.98 15.95
CA GLN A 13 -13.96 -21.11 15.94
C GLN A 13 -13.62 -20.62 17.35
N ASP A 14 -14.64 -20.21 18.12
CA ASP A 14 -14.46 -19.81 19.52
C ASP A 14 -13.93 -20.97 20.38
N ALA A 15 -14.45 -22.19 20.18
CA ALA A 15 -13.97 -23.38 20.86
C ALA A 15 -12.51 -23.72 20.51
N TYR A 16 -12.12 -23.52 19.25
CA TYR A 16 -10.74 -23.68 18.83
C TYR A 16 -9.81 -22.67 19.52
N PHE A 17 -10.16 -21.39 19.55
CA PHE A 17 -9.33 -20.38 20.20
C PHE A 17 -9.21 -20.62 21.70
N ARG A 18 -10.30 -20.97 22.40
CA ARG A 18 -10.23 -21.33 23.82
C ARG A 18 -9.29 -22.51 24.05
N ARG A 19 -9.36 -23.55 23.19
CA ARG A 19 -8.48 -24.72 23.28
C ARG A 19 -7.01 -24.36 23.07
N VAL A 20 -6.71 -23.54 22.07
CA VAL A 20 -5.33 -23.07 21.80
C VAL A 20 -4.85 -22.20 22.94
N LEU A 21 -5.63 -21.24 23.39
CA LEU A 21 -5.20 -20.35 24.47
C LEU A 21 -4.94 -21.14 25.75
N LYS A 22 -5.73 -22.18 26.05
CA LYS A 22 -5.55 -23.04 27.24
C LYS A 22 -4.15 -23.69 27.33
N THR A 23 -3.38 -23.81 26.24
CA THR A 23 -2.01 -24.34 26.30
C THR A 23 -1.00 -23.37 26.92
N TYR A 24 -1.38 -22.11 27.14
CA TYR A 24 -0.54 -21.07 27.73
C TYR A 24 -0.96 -20.83 29.18
N PRO A 25 -0.33 -21.47 30.20
CA PRO A 25 -0.79 -21.39 31.59
C PRO A 25 -0.65 -19.99 32.19
N ASP A 26 0.30 -19.19 31.72
CA ASP A 26 0.63 -17.85 32.27
C ASP A 26 -0.40 -16.77 31.95
N LEU A 27 -1.43 -17.10 31.17
CA LEU A 27 -2.46 -16.16 30.77
C LEU A 27 -3.69 -16.21 31.71
N PRO A 28 -4.10 -15.09 32.34
CA PRO A 28 -5.32 -15.10 33.16
C PRO A 28 -6.55 -15.36 32.29
N GLU A 29 -7.56 -16.01 32.86
CA GLU A 29 -8.77 -16.43 32.14
C GLU A 29 -9.52 -15.24 31.50
N ASP A 30 -9.58 -14.11 32.20
CA ASP A 30 -10.16 -12.87 31.68
C ASP A 30 -9.42 -12.34 30.44
N ALA A 31 -8.10 -12.48 30.39
CA ALA A 31 -7.32 -12.09 29.22
C ALA A 31 -7.57 -13.04 28.04
N ARG A 32 -7.76 -14.34 28.29
CA ARG A 32 -8.09 -15.31 27.24
C ARG A 32 -9.42 -14.95 26.57
N GLU A 33 -10.46 -14.65 27.35
CA GLU A 33 -11.76 -14.28 26.78
C GLU A 33 -11.72 -12.95 26.02
N ARG A 34 -10.94 -11.96 26.48
CA ARG A 34 -10.71 -10.71 25.72
C ARG A 34 -10.04 -10.98 24.38
N ILE A 35 -9.01 -11.82 24.36
CA ILE A 35 -8.30 -12.20 23.12
C ILE A 35 -9.23 -12.95 22.17
N VAL A 36 -10.07 -13.88 22.65
CA VAL A 36 -11.05 -14.57 21.80
C VAL A 36 -12.02 -13.58 21.15
N ARG A 37 -12.53 -12.61 21.93
CA ARG A 37 -13.44 -11.57 21.40
C ARG A 37 -12.75 -10.68 20.36
N GLN A 38 -11.50 -10.28 20.64
CA GLN A 38 -10.70 -9.48 19.71
C GLN A 38 -10.46 -10.22 18.39
N LEU A 39 -9.99 -11.47 18.46
CA LEU A 39 -9.75 -12.31 17.27
C LEU A 39 -11.02 -12.52 16.45
N ARG A 40 -12.17 -12.72 17.13
CA ARG A 40 -13.47 -12.82 16.45
C ARG A 40 -13.84 -11.52 15.71
N SER A 41 -13.65 -10.37 16.36
CA SER A 41 -13.92 -9.06 15.74
C SER A 41 -13.02 -8.82 14.54
N GLU A 42 -11.71 -9.07 14.66
CA GLU A 42 -10.75 -8.89 13.58
C GLU A 42 -11.05 -9.80 12.39
N ILE A 43 -11.41 -11.06 12.62
CA ILE A 43 -11.79 -12.00 11.55
C ILE A 43 -13.10 -11.59 10.88
N ALA A 44 -14.07 -11.08 11.63
CA ALA A 44 -15.32 -10.55 11.08
C ALA A 44 -15.06 -9.29 10.22
N GLN A 45 -14.24 -8.35 10.71
CA GLN A 45 -13.85 -7.16 9.96
C GLN A 45 -13.06 -7.49 8.69
N LEU A 46 -12.14 -8.46 8.77
CA LEU A 46 -11.39 -8.92 7.61
C LEU A 46 -12.32 -9.54 6.56
N ARG A 47 -13.30 -10.36 6.98
CA ARG A 47 -14.34 -10.91 6.09
C ARG A 47 -15.16 -9.82 5.42
N ILE A 48 -15.58 -8.79 6.15
CA ILE A 48 -16.34 -7.66 5.59
C ILE A 48 -15.51 -6.90 4.54
N ARG A 49 -14.22 -6.66 4.82
CA ARG A 49 -13.32 -5.97 3.88
C ARG A 49 -13.06 -6.80 2.63
N THR A 50 -12.89 -8.12 2.75
CA THR A 50 -12.72 -8.99 1.57
C THR A 50 -13.99 -9.02 0.73
N THR A 51 -15.18 -9.17 1.34
CA THR A 51 -16.43 -9.17 0.58
C THR A 51 -16.72 -7.81 -0.06
N ALA A 52 -16.47 -6.71 0.63
CA ALA A 52 -16.63 -5.37 0.07
C ALA A 52 -15.68 -5.12 -1.11
N ARG A 53 -14.45 -5.60 -1.03
CA ARG A 53 -13.48 -5.54 -2.13
C ARG A 53 -13.89 -6.40 -3.32
N GLU A 54 -14.38 -7.61 -3.08
CA GLU A 54 -14.91 -8.50 -4.11
C GLU A 54 -16.14 -7.89 -4.80
N SER A 55 -17.06 -7.28 -4.04
CA SER A 55 -18.22 -6.57 -4.61
C SER A 55 -17.81 -5.33 -5.41
N ALA A 56 -16.80 -4.58 -4.97
CA ALA A 56 -16.28 -3.44 -5.73
C ALA A 56 -15.59 -3.88 -7.04
N LEU A 57 -14.85 -5.00 -7.02
CA LEU A 57 -14.24 -5.57 -8.22
C LEU A 57 -15.31 -6.05 -9.22
N ALA A 58 -16.36 -6.72 -8.75
CA ALA A 58 -17.48 -7.12 -9.61
C ALA A 58 -18.21 -5.93 -10.24
N ALA A 59 -18.37 -4.82 -9.49
CA ALA A 59 -18.98 -3.59 -10.02
C ALA A 59 -18.11 -2.88 -11.07
N HIS A 60 -16.78 -3.03 -11.01
CA HIS A 60 -15.86 -2.49 -12.02
C HIS A 60 -15.85 -3.34 -13.31
N GLU A 61 -16.14 -4.63 -13.24
CA GLU A 61 -16.24 -5.51 -14.43
C GLU A 61 -17.49 -5.23 -15.27
N ASP A 62 -18.61 -4.81 -14.65
CA ASP A 62 -19.82 -4.39 -15.38
C ASP A 62 -19.68 -3.01 -16.05
N ALA A 63 -18.79 -2.14 -15.54
CA ALA A 63 -18.58 -0.80 -16.09
C ALA A 63 -17.60 -0.74 -17.28
N GLN A 64 -16.92 -1.84 -17.64
CA GLN A 64 -15.97 -1.89 -18.75
C GLN A 64 -16.55 -2.40 -20.08
N ARG A 65 -17.88 -2.60 -20.17
CA ARG A 65 -18.55 -3.13 -21.36
C ARG A 65 -19.53 -2.12 -21.97
N GLU A 66 -19.03 -1.00 -22.48
CA GLU A 66 -19.49 -0.30 -23.70
C GLU A 66 -18.63 0.97 -23.98
N PRO A 67 -18.52 1.44 -25.26
CA PRO A 67 -17.28 1.93 -25.84
C PRO A 67 -17.14 3.46 -26.00
N ALA A 68 -15.92 3.85 -26.38
CA ALA A 68 -15.43 5.20 -26.67
C ALA A 68 -16.15 5.97 -27.81
N ALA A 69 -16.11 7.32 -27.71
CA ALA A 69 -16.06 8.39 -28.75
C ALA A 69 -16.77 9.66 -28.19
N VAL A 70 -16.40 10.94 -28.34
CA VAL A 70 -15.62 11.73 -29.32
C VAL A 70 -15.08 13.02 -28.64
N ALA A 71 -13.94 13.48 -29.16
CA ALA A 71 -13.23 14.76 -29.00
C ALA A 71 -14.03 16.08 -28.96
N LYS A 72 -13.46 17.14 -28.34
CA LYS A 72 -12.84 18.31 -29.03
C LYS A 72 -12.42 19.41 -28.04
N GLU A 73 -11.19 19.88 -28.21
CA GLU A 73 -10.67 21.21 -27.82
C GLU A 73 -11.54 22.34 -28.41
N PRO A 74 -11.60 23.54 -27.79
CA PRO A 74 -10.63 24.57 -28.17
C PRO A 74 -10.23 25.57 -27.05
N ALA A 75 -9.01 26.11 -27.14
CA ALA A 75 -8.64 27.44 -26.59
C ALA A 75 -9.35 28.57 -27.40
N PRO A 76 -9.56 29.79 -26.87
CA PRO A 76 -8.46 30.78 -26.85
C PRO A 76 -8.53 31.89 -25.76
N ALA A 77 -7.38 32.57 -25.63
CA ALA A 77 -7.16 34.01 -25.36
C ALA A 77 -7.74 34.68 -24.09
N ALA A 78 -6.83 35.30 -23.31
CA ALA A 78 -6.70 36.76 -23.16
C ALA A 78 -6.08 37.12 -21.80
N GLY A 79 -4.96 37.86 -21.82
CA GLY A 79 -4.53 38.65 -20.66
C GLY A 79 -5.53 39.77 -20.36
N PRO A 80 -5.43 40.41 -19.19
CA PRO A 80 -4.63 41.63 -19.17
C PRO A 80 -3.76 41.81 -17.91
N ALA A 81 -2.86 42.78 -18.05
CA ALA A 81 -1.94 43.31 -17.06
C ALA A 81 -2.61 43.76 -15.75
N LEU A 82 -1.88 43.63 -14.64
CA LEU A 82 -1.95 44.55 -13.51
C LEU A 82 -0.55 44.85 -12.98
N GLU A 83 -0.39 46.11 -12.67
CA GLU A 83 0.83 46.86 -12.48
C GLU A 83 1.48 46.65 -11.11
N ALA A 84 2.78 46.93 -11.11
CA ALA A 84 3.62 47.46 -10.04
C ALA A 84 3.00 47.66 -8.64
N PHE A 85 3.64 47.03 -7.65
CA PHE A 85 3.76 47.62 -6.32
C PHE A 85 5.23 47.58 -5.87
N THR A 86 5.88 48.73 -5.93
CA THR A 86 7.13 49.01 -5.22
C THR A 86 6.81 49.29 -3.76
N ALA A 87 7.31 48.47 -2.83
CA ALA A 87 7.49 48.88 -1.45
C ALA A 87 8.67 48.10 -0.84
N SER A 88 9.79 48.80 -0.73
CA SER A 88 10.99 48.38 -0.02
C SER A 88 10.70 48.32 1.49
N ALA A 89 10.90 47.16 2.12
CA ALA A 89 11.00 46.96 3.57
C ALA A 89 11.85 45.69 3.84
N PRO A 90 12.52 45.57 5.00
CA PRO A 90 13.83 44.94 5.14
C PRO A 90 13.81 43.42 5.01
N SER A 91 14.93 42.87 4.54
CA SER A 91 15.22 41.44 4.47
C SER A 91 15.01 40.74 5.81
N ALA A 92 13.83 40.16 6.00
CA ALA A 92 13.67 39.02 6.88
C ALA A 92 14.24 37.80 6.15
N PRO A 93 15.03 36.93 6.81
CA PRO A 93 15.46 35.69 6.19
C PRO A 93 14.22 34.90 5.80
N ILE A 94 14.06 34.64 4.50
CA ILE A 94 13.07 33.70 3.98
C ILE A 94 13.47 32.34 4.56
N GLU A 95 12.86 31.96 5.68
CA GLU A 95 12.97 30.62 6.22
C GLU A 95 12.28 29.71 5.21
N LEU A 96 13.07 29.16 4.28
CA LEU A 96 12.60 28.16 3.33
C LEU A 96 11.89 27.07 4.15
N PRO A 97 10.65 26.68 3.81
CA PRO A 97 9.96 25.64 4.55
C PRO A 97 10.83 24.39 4.55
N ARG A 98 11.29 23.98 5.74
CA ARG A 98 12.02 22.71 5.91
C ARG A 98 11.15 21.62 5.30
N ALA A 99 11.68 20.94 4.29
CA ALA A 99 10.98 19.83 3.65
C ALA A 99 10.51 18.85 4.73
N ALA A 100 9.25 18.43 4.64
CA ALA A 100 8.72 17.43 5.56
C ALA A 100 9.61 16.18 5.54
N PRO A 101 9.82 15.52 6.69
CA PRO A 101 10.61 14.29 6.73
C PRO A 101 9.99 13.25 5.79
N PHE A 102 10.84 12.55 5.04
CA PHE A 102 10.41 11.51 4.10
C PHE A 102 9.72 10.35 4.85
N ASP A 103 8.54 9.95 4.38
CA ASP A 103 7.80 8.79 4.89
C ASP A 103 8.03 7.57 3.99
N PRO A 104 8.78 6.55 4.43
CA PRO A 104 9.04 5.33 3.64
C PRO A 104 7.79 4.45 3.42
N PHE A 105 6.69 4.71 4.13
CA PHE A 105 5.43 3.96 3.99
C PHE A 105 4.42 4.65 3.06
N ALA A 106 4.71 5.88 2.60
CA ALA A 106 3.83 6.60 1.69
C ALA A 106 3.63 5.87 0.35
N ILE A 107 4.64 5.13 -0.13
CA ILE A 107 4.61 4.40 -1.40
C ILE A 107 4.69 2.91 -1.11
N ASN A 108 3.58 2.17 -1.15
CA ASN A 108 3.62 0.70 -1.02
C ASN A 108 3.87 0.03 -2.38
N VAL A 109 5.13 -0.25 -2.70
CA VAL A 109 5.56 -0.73 -4.03
C VAL A 109 4.84 -2.01 -4.45
N ILE A 110 4.62 -2.94 -3.50
CA ILE A 110 3.93 -4.21 -3.78
C ILE A 110 2.46 -3.97 -4.15
N VAL A 111 1.80 -2.99 -3.53
CA VAL A 111 0.41 -2.65 -3.83
C VAL A 111 0.33 -1.99 -5.20
N VAL A 112 1.13 -0.95 -5.45
CA VAL A 112 1.17 -0.23 -6.73
C VAL A 112 1.45 -1.19 -7.88
N LEU A 113 2.45 -2.07 -7.73
CA LEU A 113 2.79 -3.07 -8.73
C LEU A 113 1.64 -4.04 -9.05
N ARG A 114 0.75 -4.31 -8.10
CA ARG A 114 -0.40 -5.20 -8.29
C ARG A 114 -1.64 -4.51 -8.85
N THR A 115 -1.81 -3.21 -8.57
CA THR A 115 -3.01 -2.45 -8.96
C THR A 115 -2.81 -1.69 -10.26
N GLU A 116 -1.65 -1.08 -10.42
CA GLU A 116 -1.34 -0.13 -11.50
C GLU A 116 -0.22 -0.64 -12.42
N GLY A 117 0.59 -1.57 -11.92
CA GLY A 117 1.61 -2.26 -12.71
C GLY A 117 3.00 -1.67 -12.55
N LYS A 118 3.91 -2.14 -13.41
CA LYS A 118 5.35 -1.88 -13.29
C LYS A 118 5.72 -0.42 -13.55
N ASP A 119 5.14 0.19 -14.57
CA ASP A 119 5.48 1.54 -14.98
C ASP A 119 5.07 2.57 -13.92
N ALA A 120 3.88 2.41 -13.34
CA ALA A 120 3.41 3.23 -12.21
C ALA A 120 4.30 3.07 -10.97
N ALA A 121 4.78 1.86 -10.68
CA ALA A 121 5.71 1.63 -9.58
C ALA A 121 7.07 2.31 -9.81
N LEU A 122 7.58 2.29 -11.04
CA LEU A 122 8.81 3.00 -11.41
C LEU A 122 8.62 4.53 -11.34
N GLU A 123 7.51 5.05 -11.83
CA GLU A 123 7.20 6.48 -11.77
C GLU A 123 7.10 6.96 -10.31
N ALA A 124 6.40 6.22 -9.45
CA ALA A 124 6.30 6.54 -8.03
C ALA A 124 7.66 6.52 -7.32
N LEU A 125 8.57 5.61 -7.70
CA LEU A 125 9.92 5.55 -7.13
C LEU A 125 10.83 6.65 -7.71
N ASN A 126 10.68 7.00 -8.99
CA ASN A 126 11.44 8.11 -9.59
C ASN A 126 11.04 9.48 -9.03
N ALA A 127 9.82 9.61 -8.49
CA ALA A 127 9.43 10.78 -7.71
C ALA A 127 10.26 10.93 -6.40
N VAL A 128 10.85 9.84 -5.90
CA VAL A 128 11.81 9.86 -4.80
C VAL A 128 13.20 10.07 -5.38
N ALA A 129 13.61 11.34 -5.48
CA ALA A 129 14.88 11.72 -6.08
C ALA A 129 16.13 11.27 -5.29
N ASP A 130 15.98 10.89 -4.03
CA ASP A 130 17.08 10.59 -3.12
C ASP A 130 17.29 9.07 -2.96
N ALA A 131 18.51 8.63 -3.24
CA ALA A 131 18.93 7.23 -3.14
C ALA A 131 18.85 6.71 -1.69
N ASP A 132 19.10 7.54 -0.68
CA ASP A 132 19.03 7.10 0.72
C ASP A 132 17.59 6.85 1.16
N ASN A 133 16.64 7.69 0.69
CA ASN A 133 15.21 7.49 0.90
C ASN A 133 14.70 6.23 0.20
N LEU A 134 15.19 5.92 -1.00
CA LEU A 134 14.88 4.68 -1.70
C LEU A 134 15.41 3.44 -0.96
N ARG A 135 16.63 3.49 -0.39
CA ARG A 135 17.16 2.41 0.45
C ARG A 135 16.35 2.23 1.72
N LEU A 136 15.98 3.33 2.38
CA LEU A 136 15.12 3.32 3.56
C LEU A 136 13.78 2.66 3.26
N LEU A 137 13.14 3.06 2.15
CA LEU A 137 11.90 2.46 1.66
C LEU A 137 12.05 0.94 1.43
N ALA A 138 13.10 0.52 0.72
CA ALA A 138 13.36 -0.89 0.45
C ALA A 138 13.49 -1.71 1.74
N ARG A 139 14.24 -1.17 2.72
CA ARG A 139 14.45 -1.79 4.03
C ARG A 139 13.15 -1.94 4.81
N GLU A 140 12.36 -0.88 4.92
CA GLU A 140 11.10 -0.90 5.67
C GLU A 140 10.06 -1.83 5.03
N GLN A 141 10.05 -1.93 3.70
CA GLN A 141 9.18 -2.86 2.98
C GLN A 141 9.73 -4.29 2.96
N ARG A 142 10.91 -4.53 3.53
CA ARG A 142 11.64 -5.80 3.52
C ARG A 142 11.83 -6.33 2.09
N LEU A 143 12.28 -5.46 1.21
CA LEU A 143 12.67 -5.79 -0.16
C LEU A 143 14.20 -5.96 -0.18
N SER A 144 14.65 -7.12 -0.66
CA SER A 144 16.09 -7.40 -0.80
C SER A 144 16.61 -6.74 -2.07
N VAL A 145 17.40 -5.69 -1.89
CA VAL A 145 18.03 -4.88 -2.94
C VAL A 145 19.53 -4.87 -2.69
N ASP A 146 20.32 -4.79 -3.75
CA ASP A 146 21.78 -4.75 -3.66
C ASP A 146 22.23 -3.39 -3.08
N GLU A 147 23.09 -3.43 -2.05
CA GLU A 147 23.58 -2.22 -1.35
C GLU A 147 24.64 -1.48 -2.18
N ASP A 148 25.28 -2.16 -3.14
CA ASP A 148 26.30 -1.59 -4.01
C ASP A 148 25.71 -0.65 -5.10
N LEU A 149 24.36 -0.59 -5.20
CA LEU A 149 23.67 0.30 -6.12
C LEU A 149 23.65 1.73 -5.58
N VAL A 150 24.33 2.63 -6.29
CA VAL A 150 24.49 4.04 -5.89
C VAL A 150 23.55 4.96 -6.66
N THR A 151 23.17 4.60 -7.89
CA THR A 151 22.30 5.45 -8.74
C THR A 151 20.83 5.22 -8.40
N PRO A 152 20.02 6.29 -8.23
CA PRO A 152 18.61 6.18 -7.86
C PRO A 152 17.80 5.38 -8.89
N GLU A 153 18.10 5.53 -10.18
CA GLU A 153 17.42 4.80 -11.26
C GLU A 153 17.63 3.28 -11.16
N ALA A 154 18.87 2.85 -10.96
CA ALA A 154 19.18 1.43 -10.77
C ALA A 154 18.57 0.88 -9.47
N LEU A 155 18.52 1.71 -8.42
CA LEU A 155 17.92 1.35 -7.15
C LEU A 155 16.40 1.19 -7.28
N SER A 156 15.70 2.11 -7.96
CA SER A 156 14.27 2.01 -8.28
C SER A 156 13.96 0.74 -9.08
N ALA A 157 14.75 0.46 -10.12
CA ALA A 157 14.58 -0.77 -10.92
C ALA A 157 14.79 -2.04 -10.07
N ALA A 158 15.78 -2.04 -9.17
CA ALA A 158 16.07 -3.17 -8.31
C ALA A 158 14.99 -3.37 -7.22
N ILE A 159 14.42 -2.30 -6.68
CA ILE A 159 13.28 -2.32 -5.76
C ILE A 159 12.06 -2.97 -6.43
N VAL A 160 11.74 -2.58 -7.67
CA VAL A 160 10.64 -3.16 -8.44
C VAL A 160 10.88 -4.65 -8.70
N ALA A 161 12.08 -5.04 -9.15
CA ALA A 161 12.42 -6.44 -9.37
C ALA A 161 12.33 -7.27 -8.07
N ALA A 162 12.73 -6.71 -6.93
CA ALA A 162 12.59 -7.36 -5.63
C ALA A 162 11.11 -7.55 -5.23
N ALA A 163 10.26 -6.55 -5.50
CA ALA A 163 8.82 -6.64 -5.27
C ALA A 163 8.16 -7.72 -6.17
N GLU A 164 8.50 -7.76 -7.46
CA GLU A 164 8.04 -8.79 -8.40
C GLU A 164 8.39 -10.21 -7.91
N ARG A 165 9.66 -10.44 -7.53
CA ARG A 165 10.11 -11.73 -6.98
C ARG A 165 9.29 -12.13 -5.75
N ARG A 166 9.01 -11.18 -4.85
CA ARG A 166 8.24 -11.46 -3.64
C ARG A 166 6.79 -11.82 -3.96
N ILE A 167 6.16 -11.15 -4.93
CA ILE A 167 4.81 -11.50 -5.38
C ILE A 167 4.79 -12.89 -6.01
N ALA A 168 5.76 -13.19 -6.88
CA ALA A 168 5.88 -14.49 -7.52
C ALA A 168 6.07 -15.61 -6.50
N ASN A 169 6.97 -15.44 -5.52
CA ASN A 169 7.20 -16.40 -4.45
C ASN A 169 5.94 -16.65 -3.61
N ARG A 170 5.19 -15.59 -3.28
CA ARG A 170 3.92 -15.72 -2.56
C ARG A 170 2.84 -16.43 -3.38
N ARG A 171 2.78 -16.17 -4.68
CA ARG A 171 1.83 -16.84 -5.59
C ARG A 171 2.16 -18.32 -5.73
N ALA A 172 3.45 -18.66 -5.85
CA ALA A 172 3.91 -20.05 -5.92
C ALA A 172 3.67 -20.83 -4.62
N ALA A 173 3.78 -20.18 -3.45
CA ALA A 173 3.52 -20.81 -2.16
C ALA A 173 2.02 -21.00 -1.84
N ALA A 174 1.13 -20.31 -2.55
CA ALA A 174 -0.32 -20.36 -2.36
C ALA A 174 -1.04 -21.25 -3.40
N GLY A 175 -0.33 -21.73 -4.43
CA GLY A 175 -0.80 -22.68 -5.43
C GLY A 175 -0.37 -24.10 -5.09
#